data_AF-A0A953QQ37-F1
#
_entry.id   AF-A0A953QQ37-F1
#
_cell.length_a   1.000
_cell.length_b   1.000
_cell.length_c   1.000
_cell.angle_alpha   90.00
_cell.angle_beta   90.00
_cell.angle_gamma   90.00
#
_symmetry.space_group_name_H-M   'P 1'
#
loop_
_entity.id
_entity.type
_entity.pdbx_description
1 polymer ?
#
loop_
_entity_poly.entity_id
_entity_poly.type
_entity_poly.pdbx_seq_one_letter_code
_entity_poly.pdbx_strand_id
1 'polypeptide(L)'
;MLTYQVRPRVFKILDGEEARFPADVEVTFHYQPLQPFGKASDGGLTAVQDKPARVLFNANTGQHFVISNAPLAPLEVVMEEPVRRVSLTGNQHTIHQQCDSLDHLRELVESVYFSMPLLLAVDFADPPIVDLVDGRIGDIPFRWELSDWQIEIDITTQERQQQRFATAWNHLVLVAPPERRRLLCALHYFHVACRLRREAKSPGEFLAEALLNLNKILETLYGPDRDDVRMALRQLDFGDDEIERDFIPVMLLRNSVDVGHPSLALFTLRQLETLHRYADRAERTFRTFLHRLLDAIERGHATIQQYEIGPADADVGRTIDTIGARLAELGDRP
;
A
#
# COMPACT_ATOMS: atom_id res chain seq x y z
N MET A 1 -10.02 -3.74 -12.90
CA MET A 1 -8.98 -2.87 -12.30
C MET A 1 -9.36 -2.64 -10.85
N LEU A 2 -8.44 -2.83 -9.91
CA LEU A 2 -8.66 -2.51 -8.50
C LEU A 2 -8.72 -0.99 -8.33
N THR A 3 -9.90 -0.41 -8.55
CA THR A 3 -10.02 1.05 -8.72
C THR A 3 -9.57 1.85 -7.50
N TYR A 4 -9.59 1.28 -6.30
CA TYR A 4 -9.17 1.96 -5.06
C TYR A 4 -7.66 2.24 -4.98
N GLN A 5 -6.83 1.58 -5.79
CA GLN A 5 -5.39 1.84 -5.84
C GLN A 5 -5.07 3.07 -6.71
N VAL A 6 -6.05 3.61 -7.43
CA VAL A 6 -5.87 4.72 -8.36
C VAL A 6 -6.07 6.05 -7.63
N ARG A 7 -4.96 6.72 -7.29
CA ARG A 7 -5.03 8.14 -6.96
C ARG A 7 -5.27 8.97 -8.22
N PRO A 8 -6.13 9.99 -8.15
CA PRO A 8 -6.29 10.97 -9.22
C PRO A 8 -4.94 11.57 -9.64
N ARG A 9 -4.76 11.69 -10.95
CA ARG A 9 -3.57 12.22 -11.59
C ARG A 9 -3.96 13.18 -12.70
N VAL A 10 -3.10 14.15 -12.96
CA VAL A 10 -3.31 15.18 -13.98
C VAL A 10 -2.13 15.25 -14.94
N PHE A 11 -2.42 15.60 -16.19
CA PHE A 11 -1.40 15.98 -17.16
C PHE A 11 -0.93 17.40 -16.87
N LYS A 12 0.29 17.53 -16.39
CA LYS A 12 0.94 18.82 -16.19
C LYS A 12 1.81 19.15 -17.40
N ILE A 13 1.38 20.16 -18.14
CA ILE A 13 2.15 20.74 -19.24
C ILE A 13 3.26 21.61 -18.66
N LEU A 14 4.51 21.36 -19.03
CA LEU A 14 5.66 21.99 -18.37
C LEU A 14 5.96 23.41 -18.91
N ASP A 15 5.59 23.70 -20.15
CA ASP A 15 5.99 24.95 -20.83
C ASP A 15 4.85 25.98 -20.96
N GLY A 16 3.70 25.73 -20.31
CA GLY A 16 2.54 26.64 -20.32
C GLY A 16 1.84 26.78 -21.67
N GLU A 17 2.29 26.07 -22.71
CA GLU A 17 1.62 25.98 -24.00
C GLU A 17 0.33 25.16 -23.92
N GLU A 18 -0.66 25.51 -24.73
CA GLU A 18 -1.91 24.76 -24.83
C GLU A 18 -1.73 23.60 -25.80
N ALA A 19 -1.83 22.37 -25.29
CA ALA A 19 -1.80 21.16 -26.10
C ALA A 19 -3.00 21.14 -27.08
N ARG A 20 -2.72 20.90 -28.36
CA ARG A 20 -3.74 20.78 -29.41
C ARG A 20 -3.80 19.35 -29.90
N PHE A 21 -5.02 18.92 -30.26
CA PHE A 21 -5.27 17.60 -30.83
C PHE A 21 -6.02 17.75 -32.18
N PRO A 22 -5.85 16.82 -33.14
CA PRO A 22 -5.01 15.62 -33.06
C PRO A 22 -3.51 15.95 -33.03
N ALA A 23 -2.73 15.12 -32.35
CA ALA A 23 -1.27 15.28 -32.23
C ALA A 23 -0.56 13.93 -32.15
N ASP A 24 0.68 13.89 -32.63
CA ASP A 24 1.59 12.78 -32.37
C ASP A 24 2.03 12.84 -30.90
N VAL A 25 1.77 11.78 -30.15
CA VAL A 25 2.09 11.70 -28.73
C VAL A 25 3.15 10.64 -28.51
N GLU A 26 4.14 11.00 -27.71
CA GLU A 26 5.12 10.09 -27.12
C GLU A 26 4.84 9.99 -25.62
N VAL A 27 4.66 8.78 -25.11
CA VAL A 27 4.47 8.51 -23.67
C VAL A 27 5.54 7.54 -23.21
N THR A 28 6.25 7.87 -22.14
CA THR A 28 7.26 7.02 -21.52
C THR A 28 6.87 6.65 -20.09
N PHE A 29 6.85 5.33 -19.82
CA PHE A 29 6.65 4.74 -18.50
C PHE A 29 8.01 4.27 -17.97
N HIS A 30 8.37 4.71 -16.77
CA HIS A 30 9.65 4.35 -16.13
C HIS A 30 9.39 3.29 -15.07
N TYR A 31 9.88 2.07 -15.30
CA TYR A 31 9.66 0.93 -14.42
C TYR A 31 10.69 0.84 -13.28
N GLN A 32 10.24 0.29 -12.15
CA GLN A 32 11.03 -0.15 -10.99
C GLN A 32 10.58 -1.56 -10.57
N PRO A 33 11.42 -2.37 -9.89
CA PRO A 33 12.84 -2.12 -9.64
C PRO A 33 13.66 -2.15 -10.94
N LEU A 34 14.86 -1.56 -10.93
CA LEU A 34 15.74 -1.44 -12.11
C LEU A 34 16.41 -2.74 -12.55
N GLN A 35 16.55 -3.72 -11.65
CA GLN A 35 17.33 -4.94 -11.88
C GLN A 35 16.79 -5.79 -13.05
N PRO A 36 15.48 -6.12 -13.12
CA PRO A 36 14.95 -6.95 -14.21
C PRO A 36 15.10 -6.32 -15.60
N PHE A 37 15.35 -5.01 -15.65
CA PHE A 37 15.50 -4.23 -16.87
C PHE A 37 16.96 -3.96 -17.26
N GLY A 38 17.93 -4.57 -16.57
CA GLY A 38 19.36 -4.41 -16.86
C GLY A 38 19.93 -3.04 -16.52
N LYS A 39 19.28 -2.31 -15.60
CA LYS A 39 19.71 -0.97 -15.16
C LYS A 39 20.36 -0.96 -13.77
N ALA A 40 20.24 -2.06 -13.02
CA ALA A 40 20.92 -2.27 -11.75
C ALA A 40 21.33 -3.74 -11.58
N SER A 41 22.30 -4.01 -10.72
CA SER A 41 22.82 -5.36 -10.45
C SER A 41 22.33 -5.98 -9.15
N ASP A 42 21.74 -5.18 -8.27
CA ASP A 42 21.32 -5.52 -6.91
C ASP A 42 19.82 -5.29 -6.67
N GLY A 43 19.33 -5.81 -5.54
CA GLY A 43 18.06 -5.40 -4.95
C GLY A 43 16.82 -6.20 -5.33
N GLY A 44 16.96 -7.36 -5.99
CA GLY A 44 15.82 -8.21 -6.36
C GLY A 44 16.07 -9.71 -6.18
N LEU A 45 15.19 -10.52 -6.76
CA LEU A 45 15.19 -11.98 -6.73
C LEU A 45 15.73 -12.59 -8.03
N THR A 46 16.19 -11.76 -8.97
CA THR A 46 16.66 -12.19 -10.29
C THR A 46 18.19 -12.26 -10.36
N ALA A 47 18.73 -13.38 -10.86
CA ALA A 47 20.16 -13.57 -11.11
C ALA A 47 20.46 -13.58 -12.62
N VAL A 48 21.61 -13.05 -13.03
CA VAL A 48 22.04 -13.16 -14.44
C VAL A 48 22.65 -14.53 -14.69
N GLN A 49 22.11 -15.24 -15.69
CA GLN A 49 22.64 -16.54 -16.10
C GLN A 49 24.12 -16.43 -16.51
N ASP A 50 24.92 -17.44 -16.14
CA ASP A 50 26.35 -17.53 -16.43
C ASP A 50 27.19 -16.35 -15.90
N LYS A 51 26.68 -15.63 -14.89
CA LYS A 51 27.42 -14.63 -14.13
C LYS A 51 27.51 -15.04 -12.67
N PRO A 52 28.66 -14.83 -12.00
CA PRO A 52 28.73 -15.00 -10.56
C PRO A 52 27.74 -14.08 -9.85
N ALA A 53 27.06 -14.59 -8.84
CA ALA A 53 26.11 -13.84 -8.02
C ALA A 53 26.31 -14.17 -6.54
N ARG A 54 25.86 -13.26 -5.68
CA ARG A 54 25.82 -13.42 -4.23
C ARG A 54 24.38 -13.43 -3.78
N VAL A 55 24.00 -14.45 -3.03
CA VAL A 55 22.73 -14.47 -2.29
C VAL A 55 23.00 -13.90 -0.91
N LEU A 56 22.25 -12.88 -0.53
CA LEU A 56 22.29 -12.30 0.80
C LEU A 56 21.03 -12.71 1.54
N PHE A 57 21.20 -13.25 2.74
CA PHE A 57 20.11 -13.61 3.64
C PHE A 57 20.29 -12.87 4.96
N ASN A 58 19.27 -12.09 5.34
CA ASN A 58 19.23 -11.43 6.63
C ASN A 58 18.49 -12.34 7.63
N ALA A 59 19.26 -13.07 8.44
CA ALA A 59 18.71 -13.99 9.44
C ALA A 59 17.82 -13.32 10.51
N ASN A 60 17.91 -11.99 10.69
CA ASN A 60 17.08 -11.26 11.64
C ASN A 60 15.71 -10.87 11.07
N THR A 61 15.60 -10.68 9.74
CA THR A 61 14.35 -10.26 9.09
C THR A 61 13.74 -11.32 8.18
N GLY A 62 14.49 -12.39 7.88
CA GLY A 62 14.12 -13.42 6.90
C GLY A 62 14.22 -12.97 5.45
N GLN A 63 14.56 -11.71 5.18
CA GLN A 63 14.67 -11.19 3.83
C GLN A 63 15.89 -11.77 3.12
N HIS A 64 15.72 -12.06 1.84
CA HIS A 64 16.81 -12.44 0.96
C HIS A 64 16.72 -11.72 -0.38
N PHE A 65 17.87 -11.52 -1.00
CA PHE A 65 17.98 -10.92 -2.32
C PHE A 65 19.26 -11.40 -3.00
N VAL A 66 19.29 -11.27 -4.32
CA VAL A 66 20.39 -11.67 -5.18
C VAL A 66 21.09 -10.43 -5.72
N ILE A 67 22.43 -10.44 -5.66
CA ILE A 67 23.29 -9.45 -6.30
C ILE A 67 24.12 -10.16 -7.35
N SER A 68 23.89 -9.87 -8.63
CA SER A 68 24.73 -10.37 -9.71
C SER A 68 25.98 -9.48 -9.85
N ASN A 69 27.15 -10.06 -10.11
CA ASN A 69 28.38 -9.27 -10.27
C ASN A 69 28.35 -8.33 -11.48
N ALA A 70 27.50 -8.62 -12.46
CA ALA A 70 27.19 -7.76 -13.59
C ALA A 70 25.65 -7.68 -13.74
N PRO A 71 25.09 -6.52 -14.12
CA PRO A 71 23.67 -6.40 -14.43
C PRO A 71 23.33 -7.18 -15.71
N LEU A 72 22.03 -7.38 -15.96
CA LEU A 72 21.55 -7.79 -17.29
C LEU A 72 21.97 -6.73 -18.31
N ALA A 73 22.15 -7.14 -19.57
CA ALA A 73 22.13 -6.16 -20.65
C ALA A 73 20.77 -5.44 -20.62
N PRO A 74 20.73 -4.11 -20.86
CA PRO A 74 19.46 -3.40 -20.96
C PRO A 74 18.53 -4.09 -21.95
N LEU A 75 17.25 -4.24 -21.57
CA LEU A 75 16.26 -4.79 -22.48
C LEU A 75 16.12 -3.87 -23.71
N GLU A 76 16.06 -4.45 -24.90
CA GLU A 76 15.86 -3.72 -26.15
C GLU A 76 14.77 -4.43 -26.95
N VAL A 77 13.54 -3.94 -26.83
CA VAL A 77 12.38 -4.47 -27.54
C VAL A 77 11.76 -3.37 -28.35
N VAL A 78 11.45 -3.63 -29.62
CA VAL A 78 10.70 -2.73 -30.49
C VAL A 78 9.58 -3.53 -31.16
N MET A 79 8.37 -3.00 -31.07
CA MET A 79 7.17 -3.56 -31.69
C MET A 79 6.54 -2.48 -32.57
N GLU A 80 6.33 -2.82 -33.84
CA GLU A 80 5.68 -1.95 -34.82
C GLU A 80 4.25 -2.45 -35.05
N GLU A 81 3.26 -1.65 -34.69
CA GLU A 81 1.84 -1.91 -34.94
C GLU A 81 1.30 -0.89 -35.96
N PRO A 82 0.17 -1.15 -36.64
CA PRO A 82 -0.34 -0.25 -37.69
C PRO A 82 -0.59 1.19 -37.24
N VAL A 83 -0.89 1.41 -35.95
CA VAL A 83 -1.28 2.73 -35.41
C VAL A 83 -0.30 3.26 -34.35
N ARG A 84 0.69 2.47 -33.94
CA ARG A 84 1.62 2.85 -32.88
C ARG A 84 2.94 2.09 -32.96
N ARG A 85 3.96 2.73 -32.42
CA ARG A 85 5.27 2.11 -32.18
C ARG A 85 5.49 2.00 -30.68
N VAL A 86 5.83 0.81 -30.22
CA VAL A 86 6.13 0.52 -28.82
C VAL A 86 7.59 0.13 -28.70
N SER A 87 8.30 0.68 -27.73
CA SER A 87 9.68 0.31 -27.45
C SER A 87 9.94 0.18 -25.96
N LEU A 88 10.82 -0.74 -25.57
CA LEU A 88 11.35 -0.88 -24.22
C LEU A 88 12.86 -0.81 -24.31
N THR A 89 13.46 0.24 -23.74
CA THR A 89 14.91 0.44 -23.67
C THR A 89 15.35 0.48 -22.21
N GLY A 90 15.84 -0.64 -21.70
CA GLY A 90 16.04 -0.85 -20.28
C GLY A 90 14.71 -0.77 -19.54
N ASN A 91 14.59 0.17 -18.59
CA ASN A 91 13.38 0.36 -17.77
C ASN A 91 12.40 1.40 -18.35
N GLN A 92 12.65 1.91 -19.56
CA GLN A 92 11.84 2.93 -20.21
C GLN A 92 10.98 2.28 -21.29
N HIS A 93 9.67 2.25 -21.06
CA HIS A 93 8.69 1.79 -22.02
C HIS A 93 8.05 2.99 -22.70
N THR A 94 8.35 3.19 -23.98
CA THR A 94 7.90 4.34 -24.76
C THR A 94 6.90 3.91 -25.82
N ILE A 95 5.78 4.63 -25.90
CA ILE A 95 4.73 4.45 -26.90
C ILE A 95 4.62 5.73 -27.73
N HIS A 96 4.74 5.60 -29.04
CA HIS A 96 4.47 6.67 -30.00
C HIS A 96 3.19 6.35 -30.77
N GLN A 97 2.19 7.23 -30.69
CA GLN A 97 0.95 7.11 -31.45
C GLN A 97 0.29 8.47 -31.67
N GLN A 98 -0.56 8.60 -32.69
CA GLN A 98 -1.41 9.77 -32.83
C GLN A 98 -2.61 9.66 -31.87
N CYS A 99 -2.89 10.73 -31.13
CA CYS A 99 -4.08 10.85 -30.28
C CYS A 99 -5.00 11.93 -30.83
N ASP A 100 -6.31 11.67 -30.83
CA ASP A 100 -7.33 12.61 -31.34
C ASP A 100 -7.82 13.60 -30.27
N SER A 101 -7.58 13.31 -29.00
CA SER A 101 -8.03 14.11 -27.87
C SER A 101 -7.19 13.83 -26.62
N LEU A 102 -7.34 14.69 -25.61
CA LEU A 102 -6.76 14.48 -24.28
C LEU A 102 -7.33 13.23 -23.60
N ASP A 103 -8.60 12.90 -23.85
CA ASP A 103 -9.23 11.70 -23.28
C ASP A 103 -8.64 10.42 -23.91
N HIS A 104 -8.38 10.40 -25.22
CA HIS A 104 -7.67 9.29 -25.87
C HIS A 104 -6.26 9.11 -25.27
N LEU A 105 -5.51 10.19 -25.03
CA LEU A 105 -4.22 10.12 -24.33
C LEU A 105 -4.37 9.58 -22.90
N ARG A 106 -5.40 10.01 -22.15
CA ARG A 106 -5.66 9.52 -20.79
C ARG A 106 -5.92 8.01 -20.78
N GLU A 107 -6.77 7.54 -21.68
CA GLU A 107 -7.10 6.11 -21.81
C GLU A 107 -5.85 5.27 -22.12
N LEU A 108 -4.98 5.75 -23.01
CA LEU A 108 -3.69 5.10 -23.29
C LEU A 108 -2.84 4.99 -22.03
N VAL A 109 -2.62 6.12 -21.34
CA VAL A 109 -1.76 6.19 -20.16
C VAL A 109 -2.29 5.29 -19.05
N GLU A 110 -3.57 5.39 -18.72
CA GLU A 110 -4.19 4.60 -17.64
C GLU A 110 -4.17 3.10 -17.97
N SER A 111 -4.49 2.71 -19.20
CA SER A 111 -4.50 1.30 -19.61
C SER A 111 -3.14 0.65 -19.41
N VAL A 112 -2.07 1.30 -19.85
CA VAL A 112 -0.70 0.77 -19.74
C VAL A 112 -0.19 0.85 -18.30
N TYR A 113 -0.41 1.98 -17.61
CA TYR A 113 0.03 2.17 -16.23
C TYR A 113 -0.55 1.13 -15.28
N PHE A 114 -1.84 0.78 -15.42
CA PHE A 114 -2.48 -0.19 -14.53
C PHE A 114 -2.37 -1.64 -14.98
N SER A 115 -2.32 -1.90 -16.29
CA SER A 115 -2.35 -3.29 -16.79
C SER A 115 -0.96 -3.87 -16.98
N MET A 116 0.00 -3.09 -17.47
CA MET A 116 1.31 -3.63 -17.82
C MET A 116 2.10 -4.15 -16.61
N PRO A 117 2.16 -3.45 -15.46
CA PRO A 117 2.72 -4.00 -14.22
C PRO A 117 2.13 -5.36 -13.82
N LEU A 118 0.80 -5.52 -13.93
CA LEU A 118 0.11 -6.75 -13.56
C LEU A 118 0.48 -7.91 -14.50
N LEU A 119 0.61 -7.63 -15.80
CA LEU A 119 1.06 -8.63 -16.77
C LEU A 119 2.52 -9.02 -16.53
N LEU A 120 3.41 -8.04 -16.31
CA LEU A 120 4.82 -8.32 -16.04
C LEU A 120 5.03 -9.07 -14.72
N ALA A 121 4.20 -8.83 -13.70
CA ALA A 121 4.27 -9.53 -12.41
C ALA A 121 4.01 -11.04 -12.51
N VAL A 122 3.45 -11.53 -13.63
CA VAL A 122 3.30 -12.97 -13.89
C VAL A 122 4.64 -13.60 -14.28
N ASP A 123 5.44 -12.88 -15.06
CA ASP A 123 6.68 -13.41 -15.66
C ASP A 123 7.94 -13.00 -14.89
N PHE A 124 7.88 -11.93 -14.09
CA PHE A 124 9.03 -11.37 -13.38
C PHE A 124 9.00 -11.81 -11.93
N ALA A 125 10.15 -12.29 -11.41
CA ALA A 125 10.30 -12.61 -10.00
C ALA A 125 10.14 -11.38 -9.09
N ASP A 126 10.55 -10.22 -9.60
CA ASP A 126 10.38 -8.92 -8.96
C ASP A 126 9.27 -8.15 -9.71
N PRO A 127 8.07 -8.00 -9.14
CA PRO A 127 6.93 -7.42 -9.84
C PRO A 127 7.20 -5.94 -10.16
N PRO A 128 7.21 -5.53 -11.45
CA PRO A 128 7.47 -4.15 -11.79
C PRO A 128 6.34 -3.21 -11.36
N ILE A 129 6.68 -1.97 -11.05
CA ILE A 129 5.76 -0.86 -10.85
C ILE A 129 6.17 0.29 -11.77
N VAL A 130 5.24 1.20 -12.08
CA VAL A 130 5.56 2.43 -12.78
C VAL A 130 5.85 3.53 -11.77
N ASP A 131 7.08 4.03 -11.78
CA ASP A 131 7.54 5.10 -10.89
C ASP A 131 7.17 6.50 -11.44
N LEU A 132 7.38 6.69 -12.75
CA LEU A 132 7.13 7.94 -13.45
C LEU A 132 6.45 7.69 -14.79
N VAL A 133 5.58 8.62 -15.18
CA VAL A 133 5.07 8.75 -16.54
C VAL A 133 5.27 10.17 -17.02
N ASP A 134 5.96 10.31 -18.14
CA ASP A 134 6.20 11.57 -18.84
C ASP A 134 6.11 11.38 -20.35
N GLY A 135 6.26 12.46 -21.12
CA GLY A 135 6.13 12.38 -22.57
C GLY A 135 6.02 13.72 -23.25
N ARG A 136 5.55 13.70 -24.50
CA ARG A 136 5.32 14.87 -25.36
C ARG A 136 3.99 14.76 -26.10
N ILE A 137 3.27 15.88 -26.24
CA ILE A 137 2.12 16.04 -27.14
C ILE A 137 2.57 16.97 -28.26
N GLY A 138 2.88 16.42 -29.43
CA GLY A 138 3.70 17.10 -30.44
C GLY A 138 5.05 17.47 -29.85
N ASP A 139 5.34 18.78 -29.78
CA ASP A 139 6.57 19.29 -29.18
C ASP A 139 6.45 19.69 -27.70
N ILE A 140 5.25 19.57 -27.13
CA ILE A 140 4.96 20.07 -25.78
C ILE A 140 5.21 18.96 -24.74
N PRO A 141 6.20 19.11 -23.84
CA PRO A 141 6.47 18.11 -22.81
C PRO A 141 5.40 18.13 -21.71
N PHE A 142 5.06 16.93 -21.21
CA PHE A 142 4.15 16.76 -20.09
C PHE A 142 4.66 15.77 -19.05
N ARG A 143 4.09 15.84 -17.84
CA ARG A 143 4.17 14.80 -16.81
C ARG A 143 2.79 14.38 -16.35
N TRP A 144 2.63 13.10 -16.02
CA TRP A 144 1.39 12.58 -15.42
C TRP A 144 1.59 12.35 -13.93
N GLU A 145 1.29 13.39 -13.14
CA GLU A 145 1.59 13.46 -11.71
C GLU A 145 0.31 13.40 -10.86
N LEU A 146 0.47 13.04 -9.57
CA LEU A 146 -0.64 13.02 -8.60
C LEU A 146 -1.29 14.39 -8.50
N SER A 147 -2.62 14.44 -8.57
CA SER A 147 -3.37 15.66 -8.25
C SER A 147 -3.69 15.71 -6.77
N ASP A 148 -3.78 16.93 -6.22
CA ASP A 148 -4.27 17.20 -4.86
C ASP A 148 -3.66 16.31 -3.77
N TRP A 149 -2.34 16.15 -3.79
CA TRP A 149 -1.64 15.42 -2.74
C TRP A 149 -1.49 16.27 -1.48
N GLN A 150 -1.55 15.58 -0.32
CA GLN A 150 -1.29 16.18 0.98
C GLN A 150 -0.07 15.50 1.59
N ILE A 151 0.90 16.30 2.04
CA ILE A 151 2.01 15.80 2.84
C ILE A 151 1.74 16.17 4.29
N GLU A 152 1.85 15.17 5.16
CA GLU A 152 1.93 15.38 6.60
C GLU A 152 3.37 15.17 7.05
N ILE A 153 3.95 16.20 7.67
CA ILE A 153 5.29 16.15 8.25
C ILE A 153 5.16 16.35 9.75
N ASP A 154 5.64 15.38 10.53
CA ASP A 154 5.76 15.51 11.97
C ASP A 154 7.11 16.18 12.31
N ILE A 155 7.06 17.42 12.77
CA ILE A 155 8.25 18.17 13.18
C ILE A 155 8.54 17.87 14.66
N THR A 156 9.74 17.39 14.94
CA THR A 156 10.15 16.88 16.25
C THR A 156 11.54 17.37 16.65
N THR A 157 11.92 17.14 17.91
CA THR A 157 13.27 17.39 18.44
C THR A 157 13.82 16.11 19.07
N GLN A 158 15.12 16.08 19.38
CA GLN A 158 15.74 14.94 20.06
C GLN A 158 15.05 14.66 21.41
N GLU A 159 14.79 15.70 22.20
CA GLU A 159 14.14 15.60 23.51
C GLU A 159 12.73 15.03 23.37
N ARG A 160 11.97 15.49 22.36
CA ARG A 160 10.63 14.96 22.07
C ARG A 160 10.66 13.49 21.69
N GLN A 161 11.64 13.05 20.89
CA GLN A 161 11.76 11.63 20.52
C GLN A 161 12.15 10.76 21.72
N GLN A 162 13.09 11.22 22.56
CA GLN A 162 13.45 10.53 23.80
C GLN A 162 12.25 10.43 24.74
N GLN A 163 11.46 11.50 24.87
CA GLN A 163 10.23 11.49 25.66
C GLN A 163 9.20 10.51 25.11
N ARG A 164 8.99 10.45 23.78
CA ARG A 164 8.10 9.49 23.15
C ARG A 164 8.52 8.05 23.44
N PHE A 165 9.81 7.75 23.38
CA PHE A 165 10.34 6.44 23.75
C PHE A 165 10.08 6.12 25.22
N ALA A 166 10.39 7.05 26.14
CA ALA A 166 10.16 6.87 27.57
C ALA A 166 8.66 6.64 27.88
N THR A 167 7.76 7.41 27.26
CA THR A 167 6.31 7.22 27.37
C THR A 167 5.88 5.86 26.84
N ALA A 168 6.35 5.44 25.67
CA ALA A 168 6.02 4.12 25.11
C ALA A 168 6.54 2.97 26.00
N TRP A 169 7.73 3.13 26.60
CA TRP A 169 8.28 2.18 27.56
C TRP A 169 7.41 2.06 28.81
N ASN A 170 6.94 3.18 29.35
CA ASN A 170 6.03 3.17 30.50
C ASN A 170 4.70 2.49 30.14
N HIS A 171 4.16 2.72 28.95
CA HIS A 171 2.93 2.06 28.48
C HIS A 171 3.09 0.54 28.29
N LEU A 172 4.31 -0.01 28.23
CA LEU A 172 4.54 -1.45 28.14
C LEU A 172 3.89 -2.21 29.30
N VAL A 173 3.87 -1.63 30.50
CA VAL A 173 3.22 -2.23 31.67
C VAL A 173 1.70 -2.39 31.51
N LEU A 174 1.07 -1.56 30.68
CA LEU A 174 -0.37 -1.61 30.42
C LEU A 174 -0.75 -2.78 29.51
N VAL A 175 0.18 -3.27 28.69
CA VAL A 175 -0.06 -4.32 27.68
C VAL A 175 0.61 -5.64 28.01
N ALA A 176 1.57 -5.64 28.94
CA ALA A 176 2.29 -6.84 29.37
C ALA A 176 1.40 -7.93 30.00
N PRO A 177 0.34 -7.61 30.79
CA PRO A 177 -0.47 -8.65 31.39
C PRO A 177 -1.22 -9.47 30.33
N PRO A 178 -1.24 -10.82 30.43
CA PRO A 178 -1.82 -11.70 29.42
C PRO A 178 -3.33 -11.46 29.19
N GLU A 179 -4.05 -10.97 30.18
CA GLU A 179 -5.47 -10.60 30.08
C GLU A 179 -5.72 -9.35 29.21
N ARG A 180 -4.67 -8.56 28.92
CA ARG A 180 -4.72 -7.34 28.08
C ARG A 180 -4.42 -7.62 26.60
N ARG A 181 -4.51 -8.88 26.16
CA ARG A 181 -4.29 -9.30 24.76
C ARG A 181 -5.05 -8.48 23.73
N ARG A 182 -6.29 -8.05 24.00
CA ARG A 182 -7.05 -7.20 23.07
C ARG A 182 -6.37 -5.86 22.80
N LEU A 183 -5.84 -5.21 23.84
CA LEU A 183 -5.10 -3.96 23.69
C LEU A 183 -3.80 -4.17 22.91
N LEU A 184 -3.07 -5.24 23.22
CA LEU A 184 -1.86 -5.61 22.47
C LEU A 184 -2.16 -5.86 20.99
N CYS A 185 -3.20 -6.63 20.69
CA CYS A 185 -3.64 -6.90 19.31
C CYS A 185 -4.06 -5.62 18.58
N ALA A 186 -4.80 -4.72 19.24
CA ALA A 186 -5.17 -3.42 18.67
C ALA A 186 -3.94 -2.57 18.31
N LEU A 187 -2.94 -2.48 19.20
CA LEU A 187 -1.68 -1.78 18.92
C LEU A 187 -0.89 -2.45 17.80
N HIS A 188 -0.89 -3.78 17.74
CA HIS A 188 -0.28 -4.54 16.65
C HIS A 188 -0.93 -4.23 15.30
N TYR A 189 -2.26 -4.25 15.21
CA TYR A 189 -2.96 -3.90 13.97
C TYR A 189 -2.68 -2.46 13.54
N PHE A 190 -2.62 -1.52 14.49
CA PHE A 190 -2.21 -0.15 14.18
C PHE A 190 -0.78 -0.06 13.64
N HIS A 191 0.15 -0.79 14.25
CA HIS A 191 1.53 -0.88 13.77
C HIS A 191 1.60 -1.43 12.34
N VAL A 192 0.87 -2.51 12.04
CA VAL A 192 0.80 -3.10 10.70
C VAL A 192 0.20 -2.12 9.69
N ALA A 193 -0.90 -1.44 10.02
CA ALA A 193 -1.49 -0.41 9.15
C ALA A 193 -0.49 0.70 8.81
N CYS A 194 0.26 1.19 9.81
CA CYS A 194 1.32 2.17 9.60
C CYS A 194 2.43 1.62 8.69
N ARG A 195 2.91 0.39 8.96
CA ARG A 195 3.99 -0.24 8.17
C ARG A 195 3.61 -0.40 6.71
N LEU A 196 2.43 -0.95 6.42
CA LEU A 196 1.92 -1.10 5.05
C LEU A 196 1.92 0.23 4.31
N ARG A 197 1.42 1.30 4.93
CA ARG A 197 1.42 2.65 4.32
C ARG A 197 2.81 3.21 4.05
N ARG A 198 3.83 2.85 4.84
CA ARG A 198 5.21 3.35 4.66
C ARG A 198 6.04 2.49 3.72
N GLU A 199 5.74 1.20 3.60
CA GLU A 199 6.40 0.29 2.66
C GLU A 199 5.83 0.38 1.23
N ALA A 200 4.59 0.86 1.09
CA ALA A 200 3.97 1.14 -0.21
C ALA A 200 4.89 1.99 -1.08
N LYS A 201 5.15 1.52 -2.29
CA LYS A 201 5.90 2.25 -3.32
C LYS A 201 5.00 3.19 -4.09
N SER A 202 3.70 2.91 -4.13
CA SER A 202 2.71 3.79 -4.73
C SER A 202 1.61 4.17 -3.73
N PRO A 203 1.09 5.41 -3.77
CA PRO A 203 -0.01 5.79 -2.91
C PRO A 203 -1.25 4.96 -3.21
N GLY A 204 -1.74 4.24 -2.20
CA GLY A 204 -2.95 3.42 -2.34
C GLY A 204 -2.69 1.92 -2.49
N GLU A 205 -1.44 1.49 -2.70
CA GLU A 205 -1.05 0.09 -2.92
C GLU A 205 -1.66 -0.87 -1.88
N PHE A 206 -1.47 -0.57 -0.60
CA PHE A 206 -2.00 -1.33 0.54
C PHE A 206 -3.12 -0.59 1.28
N LEU A 207 -3.88 0.25 0.57
CA LEU A 207 -4.94 1.07 1.18
C LEU A 207 -5.98 0.21 1.88
N ALA A 208 -6.44 -0.83 1.17
CA ALA A 208 -7.50 -1.69 1.62
C ALA A 208 -7.08 -2.43 2.91
N GLU A 209 -5.90 -3.03 2.91
CA GLU A 209 -5.32 -3.74 4.05
C GLU A 209 -5.04 -2.81 5.23
N ALA A 210 -4.58 -1.58 4.97
CA ALA A 210 -4.41 -0.58 6.01
C ALA A 210 -5.75 -0.25 6.67
N LEU A 211 -6.82 -0.01 5.89
CA LEU A 211 -8.16 0.23 6.42
C LEU A 211 -8.70 -1.00 7.17
N LEU A 212 -8.51 -2.22 6.66
CA LEU A 212 -8.91 -3.42 7.39
C LEU A 212 -8.22 -3.51 8.75
N ASN A 213 -6.91 -3.25 8.82
CA ASN A 213 -6.19 -3.26 10.09
C ASN A 213 -6.69 -2.16 11.04
N LEU A 214 -7.01 -0.96 10.56
CA LEU A 214 -7.63 0.08 11.39
C LEU A 214 -9.01 -0.36 11.92
N ASN A 215 -9.82 -1.02 11.10
CA ASN A 215 -11.09 -1.58 11.55
C ASN A 215 -10.90 -2.67 12.63
N LYS A 216 -9.93 -3.57 12.45
CA LYS A 216 -9.61 -4.62 13.42
C LYS A 216 -9.28 -4.07 14.81
N ILE A 217 -8.75 -2.84 14.90
CA ILE A 217 -8.53 -2.13 16.18
C ILE A 217 -9.87 -1.98 16.93
N LEU A 218 -10.88 -1.41 16.27
CA LEU A 218 -12.19 -1.15 16.88
C LEU A 218 -12.87 -2.47 17.28
N GLU A 219 -12.85 -3.45 16.38
CA GLU A 219 -13.49 -4.75 16.64
C GLU A 219 -12.83 -5.53 17.75
N THR A 220 -11.51 -5.49 17.83
CA THR A 220 -10.76 -6.17 18.89
C THR A 220 -11.05 -5.55 20.25
N LEU A 221 -11.21 -4.23 20.31
CA LEU A 221 -11.43 -3.52 21.57
C LEU A 221 -12.90 -3.58 22.01
N TYR A 222 -13.84 -3.39 21.09
CA TYR A 222 -15.24 -3.12 21.40
C TYR A 222 -16.25 -4.05 20.72
N GLY A 223 -15.79 -4.95 19.85
CA GLY A 223 -16.66 -5.86 19.09
C GLY A 223 -17.12 -5.30 17.75
N PRO A 224 -17.87 -6.11 16.96
CA PRO A 224 -18.28 -5.75 15.60
C PRO A 224 -19.48 -4.80 15.54
N ASP A 225 -20.17 -4.58 16.66
CA ASP A 225 -21.33 -3.70 16.71
C ASP A 225 -20.88 -2.23 16.70
N ARG A 226 -21.45 -1.46 15.77
CA ARG A 226 -21.11 -0.04 15.59
C ARG A 226 -21.63 0.83 16.73
N ASP A 227 -22.73 0.45 17.38
CA ASP A 227 -23.29 1.22 18.50
C ASP A 227 -22.46 1.04 19.77
N ASP A 228 -21.91 -0.16 20.00
CA ASP A 228 -20.94 -0.42 21.07
C ASP A 228 -19.67 0.43 20.87
N VAL A 229 -19.16 0.48 19.64
CA VAL A 229 -18.01 1.33 19.27
C VAL A 229 -18.32 2.80 19.51
N ARG A 230 -19.49 3.31 19.09
CA ARG A 230 -19.89 4.71 19.36
C ARG A 230 -19.91 5.01 20.85
N MET A 231 -20.54 4.14 21.64
CA MET A 231 -20.62 4.31 23.09
C MET A 231 -19.23 4.35 23.73
N ALA A 232 -18.34 3.44 23.34
CA ALA A 232 -16.98 3.39 23.86
C ALA A 232 -16.16 4.63 23.46
N LEU A 233 -16.29 5.13 22.23
CA LEU A 233 -15.59 6.34 21.79
C LEU A 233 -16.10 7.60 22.52
N ARG A 234 -17.40 7.71 22.82
CA ARG A 234 -17.93 8.82 23.63
C ARG A 234 -17.33 8.84 25.04
N GLN A 235 -17.08 7.68 25.63
CA GLN A 235 -16.40 7.56 26.94
C GLN A 235 -14.94 8.05 26.91
N LEU A 236 -14.35 8.22 25.72
CA LEU A 236 -13.01 8.77 25.50
C LEU A 236 -13.06 10.23 24.99
N ASP A 237 -14.18 10.92 25.23
CA ASP A 237 -14.43 12.31 24.87
C ASP A 237 -14.32 12.59 23.34
N PHE A 238 -14.71 11.62 22.51
CA PHE A 238 -14.92 11.85 21.09
C PHE A 238 -16.36 12.36 20.85
N GLY A 239 -16.50 13.42 20.06
CA GLY A 239 -17.81 13.97 19.67
C GLY A 239 -18.50 13.11 18.62
N ASP A 240 -19.84 13.15 18.57
CA ASP A 240 -20.63 12.33 17.62
C ASP A 240 -20.22 12.55 16.16
N ASP A 241 -19.99 13.80 15.77
CA ASP A 241 -19.54 14.14 14.42
C ASP A 241 -18.15 13.56 14.11
N GLU A 242 -17.24 13.52 15.09
CA GLU A 242 -15.91 12.91 14.93
C GLU A 242 -16.02 11.40 14.78
N ILE A 243 -16.90 10.76 15.57
CA ILE A 243 -17.16 9.33 15.53
C ILE A 243 -17.66 8.89 14.15
N GLU A 244 -18.73 9.53 13.65
CA GLU A 244 -19.34 9.19 12.37
C GLU A 244 -18.43 9.52 11.18
N ARG A 245 -17.59 10.56 11.30
CA ARG A 245 -16.70 10.99 10.22
C ARG A 245 -15.41 10.18 10.16
N ASP A 246 -14.87 9.74 11.29
CA ASP A 246 -13.50 9.22 11.37
C ASP A 246 -13.42 7.72 11.66
N PHE A 247 -14.36 7.17 12.44
CA PHE A 247 -14.27 5.79 12.94
C PHE A 247 -15.29 4.86 12.29
N ILE A 248 -16.55 5.26 12.19
CA ILE A 248 -17.59 4.42 11.57
C ILE A 248 -17.31 4.10 10.09
N PRO A 249 -16.74 5.00 9.26
CA PRO A 249 -16.50 4.69 7.86
C PRO A 249 -15.52 3.52 7.68
N VAL A 250 -14.50 3.34 8.52
CA VAL A 250 -13.57 2.19 8.38
C VAL A 250 -14.27 0.86 8.63
N MET A 251 -15.26 0.83 9.54
CA MET A 251 -16.09 -0.37 9.79
C MET A 251 -17.02 -0.69 8.62
N LEU A 252 -17.47 0.32 7.89
CA LEU A 252 -18.29 0.15 6.68
C LEU A 252 -17.46 -0.28 5.46
N LEU A 253 -16.24 0.25 5.36
CA LEU A 253 -15.35 0.01 4.22
C LEU A 253 -14.68 -1.38 4.26
N ARG A 254 -14.54 -2.00 5.44
CA ARG A 254 -13.80 -3.27 5.62
C ARG A 254 -14.17 -4.39 4.63
N ASN A 255 -15.47 -4.50 4.31
CA ASN A 255 -16.00 -5.53 3.40
C ASN A 255 -16.31 -4.98 2.00
N SER A 256 -16.12 -3.68 1.79
CA SER A 256 -16.50 -2.98 0.55
C SER A 256 -15.29 -2.70 -0.35
N VAL A 257 -14.06 -2.75 0.21
CA VAL A 257 -12.81 -2.42 -0.49
C VAL A 257 -11.90 -3.65 -0.54
N ASP A 258 -12.35 -4.72 -1.20
CA ASP A 258 -11.53 -5.83 -1.74
C ASP A 258 -10.61 -6.65 -0.81
N VAL A 259 -10.60 -6.43 0.52
CA VAL A 259 -9.70 -7.22 1.41
C VAL A 259 -10.28 -8.57 1.80
N GLY A 260 -11.59 -8.63 2.06
CA GLY A 260 -12.25 -9.86 2.51
C GLY A 260 -12.82 -10.69 1.35
N HIS A 261 -13.20 -10.04 0.26
CA HIS A 261 -13.82 -10.66 -0.91
C HIS A 261 -13.40 -9.90 -2.17
N PRO A 262 -13.10 -10.62 -3.27
CA PRO A 262 -12.77 -9.97 -4.53
C PRO A 262 -13.94 -9.08 -4.96
N SER A 263 -13.68 -7.80 -5.15
CA SER A 263 -14.64 -6.79 -5.60
C SER A 263 -14.22 -6.25 -6.96
N LEU A 264 -15.09 -6.42 -7.94
CA LEU A 264 -14.94 -5.80 -9.26
C LEU A 264 -15.62 -4.41 -9.32
N ALA A 265 -15.98 -3.84 -8.18
CA ALA A 265 -16.60 -2.53 -8.12
C ALA A 265 -15.67 -1.46 -8.71
N LEU A 266 -16.25 -0.60 -9.55
CA LEU A 266 -15.58 0.55 -10.12
C LEU A 266 -16.04 1.79 -9.36
N PHE A 267 -15.13 2.42 -8.61
CA PHE A 267 -15.41 3.71 -7.99
C PHE A 267 -15.25 4.84 -9.01
N THR A 268 -16.12 5.84 -8.92
CA THR A 268 -15.94 7.11 -9.63
C THR A 268 -14.72 7.85 -9.08
N LEU A 269 -14.10 8.73 -9.87
CA LEU A 269 -12.96 9.57 -9.42
C LEU A 269 -13.25 10.31 -8.11
N ARG A 270 -14.45 10.90 -7.99
CA ARG A 270 -14.88 11.59 -6.75
C ARG A 270 -14.97 10.66 -5.54
N GLN A 271 -15.41 9.41 -5.73
CA GLN A 271 -15.41 8.42 -4.64
C GLN A 271 -13.99 8.04 -4.24
N LEU A 272 -13.08 7.85 -5.21
CA LEU A 272 -11.67 7.57 -4.96
C LEU A 272 -10.99 8.72 -4.21
N GLU A 273 -11.18 9.97 -4.65
CA GLU A 273 -10.71 11.16 -3.94
C GLU A 273 -11.19 11.23 -2.49
N THR A 274 -12.44 10.81 -2.26
CA THR A 274 -13.05 10.82 -0.92
C THR A 274 -12.43 9.72 -0.06
N LEU A 275 -12.26 8.52 -0.61
CA LEU A 275 -11.65 7.38 0.06
C LEU A 275 -10.18 7.65 0.40
N HIS A 276 -9.39 8.19 -0.52
CA HIS A 276 -7.99 8.53 -0.27
C HIS A 276 -7.84 9.63 0.77
N ARG A 277 -8.64 10.71 0.71
CA ARG A 277 -8.63 11.74 1.77
C ARG A 277 -9.00 11.18 3.14
N TYR A 278 -10.00 10.31 3.19
CA TYR A 278 -10.37 9.64 4.43
C TYR A 278 -9.20 8.82 4.98
N ALA A 279 -8.61 7.96 4.15
CA ALA A 279 -7.51 7.09 4.55
C ALA A 279 -6.26 7.87 4.96
N ASP A 280 -5.96 8.98 4.29
CA ASP A 280 -4.85 9.85 4.63
C ASP A 280 -4.97 10.36 6.07
N ARG A 281 -6.16 10.82 6.47
CA ARG A 281 -6.45 11.25 7.84
C ARG A 281 -6.55 10.10 8.85
N ALA A 282 -7.06 8.94 8.44
CA ALA A 282 -7.46 7.86 9.35
C ALA A 282 -6.32 7.41 10.28
N GLU A 283 -5.08 7.26 9.78
CA GLU A 283 -3.93 6.87 10.63
C GLU A 283 -3.73 7.85 11.80
N ARG A 284 -3.81 9.16 11.55
CA ARG A 284 -3.65 10.19 12.58
C ARG A 284 -4.80 10.17 13.58
N THR A 285 -6.04 10.00 13.12
CA THR A 285 -7.19 9.89 14.02
C THR A 285 -7.05 8.66 14.92
N PHE A 286 -6.67 7.50 14.36
CA PHE A 286 -6.44 6.29 15.14
C PHE A 286 -5.24 6.39 16.09
N ARG A 287 -4.18 7.13 15.70
CA ARG A 287 -3.06 7.45 16.59
C ARG A 287 -3.53 8.24 17.82
N THR A 288 -4.33 9.27 17.60
CA THR A 288 -4.92 10.09 18.68
C THR A 288 -5.83 9.25 19.57
N PHE A 289 -6.70 8.43 18.97
CA PHE A 289 -7.56 7.49 19.70
C PHE A 289 -6.76 6.54 20.60
N LEU A 290 -5.73 5.88 20.07
CA LEU A 290 -4.91 4.95 20.86
C LEU A 290 -4.14 5.66 21.97
N HIS A 291 -3.64 6.88 21.73
CA HIS A 291 -3.02 7.69 22.78
C HIS A 291 -4.03 8.02 23.89
N ARG A 292 -5.22 8.54 23.55
CA ARG A 292 -6.27 8.84 24.54
C ARG A 292 -6.70 7.60 25.32
N LEU A 293 -6.83 6.47 24.64
CA LEU A 293 -7.17 5.20 25.27
C LEU A 293 -6.11 4.76 26.27
N LEU A 294 -4.82 4.81 25.90
CA LEU A 294 -3.73 4.44 26.81
C LEU A 294 -3.69 5.37 28.03
N ASP A 295 -3.80 6.69 27.83
CA ASP A 295 -3.88 7.67 28.91
C ASP A 295 -5.08 7.42 29.83
N ALA A 296 -6.25 7.09 29.27
CA ALA A 296 -7.46 6.80 30.04
C ALA A 296 -7.31 5.50 30.85
N ILE A 297 -6.66 4.47 30.30
CA ILE A 297 -6.37 3.22 31.03
C ILE A 297 -5.38 3.47 32.16
N GLU A 298 -4.31 4.23 31.91
CA GLU A 298 -3.30 4.57 32.92
C GLU A 298 -3.93 5.32 34.11
N ARG A 299 -4.88 6.22 33.83
CA ARG A 299 -5.64 6.97 34.87
C ARG A 299 -6.77 6.16 35.51
N GLY A 300 -7.03 4.95 35.05
CA GLY A 300 -8.15 4.11 35.53
C GLY A 300 -9.53 4.60 35.08
N HIS A 301 -9.61 5.47 34.08
CA HIS A 301 -10.86 5.99 33.52
C HIS A 301 -11.46 5.08 32.43
N ALA A 302 -10.65 4.19 31.85
CA ALA A 302 -11.10 3.22 30.86
C ALA A 302 -10.66 1.81 31.22
N THR A 303 -11.48 0.82 30.86
CA THR A 303 -11.13 -0.60 30.97
C THR A 303 -11.37 -1.29 29.63
N ILE A 304 -10.43 -2.16 29.25
CA ILE A 304 -10.60 -3.05 28.10
C ILE A 304 -11.08 -4.40 28.61
N GLN A 305 -12.10 -4.94 27.94
CA GLN A 305 -12.61 -6.28 28.20
C GLN A 305 -11.45 -7.28 28.20
N GLN A 306 -11.37 -8.10 29.24
CA GLN A 306 -10.34 -9.13 29.32
C GLN A 306 -10.56 -10.20 28.26
N TYR A 307 -9.48 -10.77 27.75
CA TYR A 307 -9.54 -11.90 26.83
C TYR A 307 -9.12 -13.17 27.56
N GLU A 308 -10.03 -14.14 27.60
CA GLU A 308 -9.72 -15.49 28.06
C GLU A 308 -9.02 -16.26 26.94
N ILE A 309 -7.88 -16.86 27.26
CA ILE A 309 -7.08 -17.61 26.30
C ILE A 309 -7.78 -18.93 26.04
N GLY A 310 -8.48 -19.02 24.90
CA GLY A 310 -9.05 -20.27 24.40
C GLY A 310 -8.07 -21.07 23.54
N PRO A 311 -8.38 -22.35 23.23
CA PRO A 311 -7.70 -23.08 22.18
C PRO A 311 -7.88 -22.38 20.83
N ALA A 312 -7.01 -22.68 19.86
CA ALA A 312 -7.21 -22.25 18.48
C ALA A 312 -8.54 -22.80 17.95
N ASP A 313 -9.10 -22.09 16.96
CA ASP A 313 -10.26 -22.58 16.23
C ASP A 313 -9.97 -23.95 15.61
N ALA A 314 -10.86 -24.92 15.84
CA ALA A 314 -10.63 -26.32 15.45
C ALA A 314 -10.55 -26.51 13.94
N ASP A 315 -11.27 -25.69 13.16
CA ASP A 315 -11.24 -25.75 11.70
C ASP A 315 -9.93 -25.17 11.16
N VAL A 316 -9.46 -24.07 11.76
CA VAL A 316 -8.14 -23.50 11.46
C VAL A 316 -7.04 -24.51 11.80
N GLY A 317 -7.11 -25.16 12.96
CA GLY A 317 -6.16 -26.19 13.38
C GLY A 317 -6.09 -27.36 12.37
N ARG A 318 -7.24 -27.94 12.02
CA ARG A 318 -7.31 -29.03 11.01
C ARG A 318 -6.77 -28.61 9.64
N THR A 319 -7.00 -27.36 9.24
CA THR A 319 -6.50 -26.82 7.98
C THR A 319 -4.97 -26.75 8.00
N ILE A 320 -4.37 -26.24 9.08
CA ILE A 320 -2.92 -26.16 9.25
C ILE A 320 -2.29 -27.56 9.25
N ASP A 321 -2.88 -28.52 9.97
CA ASP A 321 -2.40 -29.90 10.00
C ASP A 321 -2.41 -30.54 8.60
N THR A 322 -3.46 -30.28 7.83
CA THR A 322 -3.58 -30.75 6.44
C THR A 322 -2.48 -30.16 5.56
N ILE A 323 -2.19 -28.85 5.69
CA ILE A 323 -1.09 -28.19 4.97
C ILE A 323 0.25 -28.85 5.33
N GLY A 324 0.50 -29.09 6.62
CA GLY A 324 1.74 -29.72 7.10
C GLY A 324 1.94 -31.13 6.55
N ALA A 325 0.88 -31.94 6.51
CA ALA A 325 0.93 -33.28 5.93
C ALA A 325 1.27 -33.23 4.42
N ARG A 326 0.68 -32.29 3.67
CA ARG A 326 0.94 -32.13 2.23
C ARG A 326 2.36 -31.66 1.94
N LEU A 327 2.90 -30.72 2.70
CA LEU A 327 4.29 -30.28 2.54
C LEU A 327 5.27 -31.42 2.81
N ALA A 328 5.00 -32.23 3.83
CA ALA A 328 5.81 -33.41 4.12
C ALA A 328 5.78 -34.46 2.99
N GLU A 329 4.62 -34.67 2.35
CA GLU A 329 4.49 -35.54 1.17
C GLU A 329 5.33 -35.04 -0.02
N LEU A 330 5.47 -33.72 -0.17
CA LEU A 330 6.29 -33.10 -1.22
C LEU A 330 7.80 -33.12 -0.92
N GLY A 331 8.18 -33.58 0.27
CA GLY A 331 9.58 -33.60 0.69
C GLY A 331 10.12 -32.23 1.11
N ASP A 332 9.25 -31.22 1.25
CA ASP A 332 9.62 -29.94 1.87
C ASP A 332 9.94 -30.21 3.34
N ARG A 333 11.23 -30.12 3.66
CA ARG A 333 11.69 -30.17 5.05
C ARG A 333 11.55 -28.77 5.66
N PRO A 334 11.02 -28.66 6.88
CA PRO A 334 10.84 -27.38 7.57
C PRO A 334 12.16 -26.62 7.79
#